data_AF-A0A1H5SJ28-F1
#
_entry.id   AF-A0A1H5SJ28-F1
#
_cell.length_a   1.000
_cell.length_b   1.000
_cell.length_c   1.000
_cell.angle_alpha   90.00
_cell.angle_beta   90.00
_cell.angle_gamma   90.00
#
_symmetry.space_group_name_H-M   'P 1'
#
loop_
_entity.id
_entity.type
_entity.pdbx_description
1 polymer ?
#
loop_
_entity_poly.entity_id
_entity_poly.type
_entity_poly.pdbx_seq_one_letter_code
_entity_poly.pdbx_strand_id
1 'polypeptide(L)'
;MAVFAIPNPKKSLQVDFPIEKVRESVKNISLLYPKYKLFSSNEIFNQYTYESYEFLSLGVYIDIHLNSINENKTEISTEIRRKMGSFNESHEVTNANNHLVKTYDCIAKLISLTSEEIDNLKNRNKTQVVINSTKKNKITATLLALFFGGFGFHKFYLGLTKLGVIYLLFCWTFIPAIIAFFEFLILAFMSESKFNMKYNNM
;
A
#
# COMPACT_ATOMS: atom_id res chain seq x y z
N MET A 1 -17.41 9.86 -33.63
CA MET A 1 -17.09 8.44 -33.41
C MET A 1 -17.78 8.03 -32.12
N ALA A 2 -18.76 7.13 -32.16
CA ALA A 2 -19.36 6.61 -30.92
C ALA A 2 -18.30 5.80 -30.20
N VAL A 3 -17.93 6.20 -28.99
CA VAL A 3 -17.06 5.39 -28.13
C VAL A 3 -17.89 4.20 -27.67
N PHE A 4 -17.66 3.02 -28.25
CA PHE A 4 -18.37 1.81 -27.85
C PHE A 4 -17.94 1.44 -26.44
N ALA A 5 -18.88 1.55 -25.48
CA ALA A 5 -18.65 1.15 -24.11
C ALA A 5 -18.76 -0.38 -24.00
N ILE A 6 -17.73 -1.01 -23.46
CA ILE A 6 -17.71 -2.41 -23.08
C ILE A 6 -18.36 -2.52 -21.68
N PRO A 7 -19.25 -3.51 -21.45
CA PRO A 7 -19.88 -3.69 -20.14
C PRO A 7 -18.86 -4.00 -19.04
N ASN A 8 -19.23 -3.63 -17.81
CA ASN A 8 -18.45 -3.93 -16.61
C ASN A 8 -18.29 -5.44 -16.42
N PRO A 9 -17.07 -5.95 -16.24
CA PRO A 9 -16.85 -7.34 -15.91
C PRO A 9 -17.52 -7.72 -14.60
N LYS A 10 -18.36 -8.75 -14.64
CA LYS A 10 -19.07 -9.28 -13.48
C LYS A 10 -18.91 -10.79 -13.40
N LYS A 11 -18.76 -11.31 -12.18
CA LYS A 11 -18.69 -12.75 -11.89
C LYS A 11 -19.42 -13.06 -10.60
N SER A 12 -20.26 -14.09 -10.61
CA SER A 12 -20.86 -14.67 -9.41
C SER A 12 -20.29 -16.06 -9.12
N LEU A 13 -20.08 -16.40 -7.86
CA LEU A 13 -19.62 -17.71 -7.41
C LEU A 13 -20.32 -18.10 -6.11
N GLN A 14 -20.73 -19.36 -6.01
CA GLN A 14 -21.30 -19.91 -4.78
C GLN A 14 -20.22 -20.65 -3.99
N VAL A 15 -20.22 -20.45 -2.68
CA VAL A 15 -19.30 -21.12 -1.75
C VAL A 15 -20.06 -21.76 -0.61
N ASP A 16 -19.63 -22.95 -0.19
CA ASP A 16 -20.24 -23.72 0.91
C ASP A 16 -19.73 -23.23 2.28
N PHE A 17 -19.88 -21.93 2.52
CA PHE A 17 -19.61 -21.32 3.83
C PHE A 17 -20.75 -20.37 4.24
N PRO A 18 -21.03 -20.25 5.56
CA PRO A 18 -21.96 -19.26 6.09
C PRO A 18 -21.55 -17.84 5.70
N ILE A 19 -22.56 -16.97 5.51
CA ILE A 19 -22.33 -15.58 5.07
C ILE A 19 -21.42 -14.81 6.01
N GLU A 20 -21.48 -15.08 7.32
CA GLU A 20 -20.63 -14.44 8.33
C GLU A 20 -19.13 -14.69 8.08
N LYS A 21 -18.76 -15.93 7.76
CA LYS A 21 -17.37 -16.30 7.49
C LYS A 21 -16.87 -15.67 6.19
N VAL A 22 -17.72 -15.65 5.16
CA VAL A 22 -17.41 -15.00 3.88
C VAL A 22 -17.29 -13.48 4.06
N ARG A 23 -18.17 -12.89 4.87
CA ARG A 23 -18.15 -11.46 5.22
C ARG A 23 -16.84 -11.07 5.90
N GLU A 24 -16.43 -11.83 6.91
CA GLU A 24 -15.15 -11.61 7.58
C GLU A 24 -13.97 -11.68 6.61
N SER A 25 -14.00 -12.64 5.69
CA SER A 25 -12.97 -12.79 4.66
C SER A 25 -12.95 -11.57 3.71
N VAL A 26 -14.12 -11.11 3.26
CA VAL A 26 -14.22 -9.92 2.39
C VAL A 26 -13.71 -8.67 3.08
N LYS A 27 -13.98 -8.46 4.37
CA LYS A 27 -13.47 -7.30 5.13
C LYS A 27 -11.94 -7.25 5.24
N ASN A 28 -11.28 -8.40 5.06
CA ASN A 28 -9.83 -8.55 5.25
C ASN A 28 -9.03 -8.67 3.95
N ILE A 29 -9.65 -8.45 2.78
CA ILE A 29 -8.97 -8.55 1.47
C ILE A 29 -7.71 -7.67 1.39
N SER A 30 -7.74 -6.46 1.97
CA SER A 30 -6.59 -5.55 2.01
C SER A 30 -5.36 -6.12 2.74
N LEU A 31 -5.53 -7.14 3.60
CA LEU A 31 -4.41 -7.78 4.30
C LEU A 31 -3.53 -8.60 3.36
N LEU A 32 -4.14 -9.29 2.39
CA LEU A 32 -3.43 -10.09 1.39
C LEU A 32 -3.02 -9.26 0.19
N TYR A 33 -3.78 -8.23 -0.15
CA TYR A 33 -3.50 -7.37 -1.29
C TYR A 33 -3.67 -5.89 -0.94
N PRO A 34 -2.63 -5.23 -0.38
CA PRO A 34 -2.68 -3.84 0.11
C PRO A 34 -3.04 -2.80 -0.95
N LYS A 35 -2.96 -3.16 -2.24
CA LYS A 35 -3.39 -2.33 -3.36
C LYS A 35 -4.91 -2.10 -3.38
N TYR A 36 -5.68 -3.03 -2.81
CA TYR A 36 -7.13 -2.89 -2.66
C TYR A 36 -7.42 -2.19 -1.35
N LYS A 37 -7.94 -0.97 -1.44
CA LYS A 37 -8.35 -0.19 -0.26
C LYS A 37 -9.86 -0.22 -0.14
N LEU A 38 -10.37 -0.48 1.06
CA LEU A 38 -11.82 -0.42 1.29
C LEU A 38 -12.28 1.03 1.10
N PHE A 39 -13.16 1.25 0.13
CA PHE A 39 -13.70 2.58 -0.20
C PHE A 39 -15.03 2.82 0.52
N SER A 40 -15.91 1.81 0.51
CA SER A 40 -17.21 1.86 1.19
C SER A 40 -17.62 0.46 1.62
N SER A 41 -18.34 0.36 2.73
CA SER A 41 -18.93 -0.88 3.19
C SER A 41 -20.29 -0.61 3.80
N ASN A 42 -21.28 -1.42 3.43
CA ASN A 42 -22.57 -1.46 4.07
C ASN A 42 -22.81 -2.89 4.58
N GLU A 43 -22.71 -3.06 5.89
CA GLU A 43 -22.84 -4.37 6.52
C GLU A 43 -24.27 -4.90 6.51
N ILE A 44 -25.26 -4.00 6.51
CA ILE A 44 -26.69 -4.35 6.47
C ILE A 44 -27.03 -4.97 5.11
N PHE A 45 -26.55 -4.36 4.03
CA PHE A 45 -26.77 -4.85 2.66
C PHE A 45 -25.70 -5.84 2.19
N ASN A 46 -24.72 -6.20 3.03
CA ASN A 46 -23.59 -7.04 2.65
C ASN A 46 -22.87 -6.57 1.37
N GLN A 47 -22.68 -5.26 1.25
CA GLN A 47 -22.02 -4.62 0.10
C GLN A 47 -20.68 -4.04 0.52
N TYR A 48 -19.65 -4.33 -0.26
CA TYR A 48 -18.28 -3.88 -0.02
C TYR A 48 -17.68 -3.38 -1.32
N THR A 49 -17.26 -2.12 -1.34
CA THR A 49 -16.58 -1.52 -2.48
C THR A 49 -15.11 -1.34 -2.12
N TYR A 50 -14.24 -1.98 -2.89
CA TYR A 50 -12.81 -1.74 -2.85
C TYR A 50 -12.39 -0.86 -4.01
N GLU A 51 -11.35 -0.05 -3.82
CA GLU A 51 -10.70 0.69 -4.89
C GLU A 51 -9.29 0.20 -5.16
N SER A 52 -8.88 0.23 -6.43
CA SER A 52 -7.53 -0.09 -6.86
C SER A 52 -7.10 0.88 -7.96
N TYR A 53 -5.97 1.56 -7.77
CA TYR A 53 -5.35 2.40 -8.80
C TYR A 53 -4.58 1.54 -9.81
N GLU A 54 -4.59 1.92 -11.07
CA GLU A 54 -3.85 1.21 -12.12
C GLU A 54 -2.83 2.15 -12.77
N PHE A 55 -1.83 1.57 -13.41
CA PHE A 55 -0.87 2.35 -14.17
C PHE A 55 -1.57 3.01 -15.35
N LEU A 56 -1.37 4.32 -15.54
CA LEU A 56 -1.98 5.14 -16.60
C LEU A 56 -3.52 5.25 -16.55
N SER A 57 -4.13 4.90 -15.42
CA SER A 57 -5.59 4.88 -15.26
C SER A 57 -5.99 5.36 -13.86
N LEU A 58 -7.14 6.04 -13.74
CA LEU A 58 -7.67 6.45 -12.42
C LEU A 58 -8.04 5.23 -11.54
N GLY A 59 -8.06 4.03 -12.12
CA GLY A 59 -8.29 2.76 -11.45
C GLY A 59 -9.72 2.25 -11.59
N VAL A 60 -10.04 1.28 -10.75
CA VAL A 60 -11.33 0.59 -10.72
C VAL A 60 -11.91 0.54 -9.31
N TYR A 61 -13.24 0.47 -9.25
CA TYR A 61 -13.99 -0.01 -8.09
C TYR A 61 -14.28 -1.50 -8.27
N ILE A 62 -14.14 -2.26 -7.19
CA ILE A 62 -14.43 -3.68 -7.09
C ILE A 62 -15.60 -3.78 -6.11
N ASP A 63 -16.81 -3.92 -6.64
CA ASP A 63 -18.02 -4.03 -5.83
C ASP A 63 -18.29 -5.50 -5.56
N ILE A 64 -18.38 -5.86 -4.29
CA ILE A 64 -18.63 -7.21 -3.80
C ILE A 64 -19.96 -7.18 -3.05
N HIS A 65 -20.89 -8.02 -3.49
CA HIS A 65 -22.18 -8.23 -2.85
C HIS A 65 -22.28 -9.69 -2.39
N LEU A 66 -22.68 -9.89 -1.14
CA LEU A 66 -22.88 -11.22 -0.58
C LEU A 66 -24.37 -11.49 -0.36
N ASN A 67 -24.83 -12.64 -0.84
CA ASN A 67 -26.20 -13.09 -0.64
C ASN A 67 -26.21 -14.48 -0.01
N SER A 68 -27.01 -14.66 1.06
CA SER A 68 -27.15 -15.98 1.69
C SER A 68 -28.12 -16.82 0.87
N ILE A 69 -27.66 -17.95 0.31
CA ILE A 69 -28.55 -18.89 -0.37
C ILE A 69 -29.24 -19.78 0.66
N ASN A 70 -28.47 -20.26 1.64
CA ASN A 70 -28.95 -20.97 2.82
C ASN A 70 -27.99 -20.71 4.01
N GLU A 71 -28.18 -21.40 5.14
CA GLU A 71 -27.36 -21.20 6.35
C GLU A 71 -25.86 -21.48 6.14
N ASN A 72 -25.53 -22.38 5.22
CA ASN A 72 -24.16 -22.86 4.98
C ASN A 72 -23.63 -22.52 3.57
N LYS A 73 -24.37 -21.76 2.77
CA LYS A 73 -24.01 -21.44 1.39
C LYS A 73 -24.26 -19.97 1.09
N THR A 74 -23.24 -19.33 0.55
CA THR A 74 -23.24 -17.91 0.22
C THR A 74 -22.89 -17.71 -1.26
N GLU A 75 -23.61 -16.82 -1.91
CA GLU A 75 -23.28 -16.31 -3.23
C GLU A 75 -22.45 -15.03 -3.11
N ILE A 76 -21.31 -15.00 -3.80
CA ILE A 76 -20.43 -13.85 -3.91
C ILE A 76 -20.59 -13.30 -5.32
N SER A 77 -21.14 -12.11 -5.45
CA SER A 77 -21.22 -11.37 -6.72
C SER A 77 -20.19 -10.26 -6.72
N THR A 78 -19.29 -10.25 -7.70
CA THR A 78 -18.29 -9.18 -7.87
C THR A 78 -18.45 -8.50 -9.22
N GLU A 79 -18.47 -7.17 -9.22
CA GLU A 79 -18.49 -6.33 -10.42
C GLU A 79 -17.31 -5.34 -10.39
N ILE A 80 -16.65 -5.17 -11.52
CA ILE A 80 -15.56 -4.20 -11.68
C ILE A 80 -16.08 -3.00 -12.45
N ARG A 81 -16.03 -1.82 -11.83
CA ARG A 81 -16.41 -0.55 -12.47
C ARG A 81 -15.20 0.34 -12.65
N ARG A 82 -15.14 1.09 -13.75
CA ARG A 82 -14.15 2.16 -13.90
C ARG A 82 -14.42 3.26 -12.87
N LYS A 83 -13.36 3.82 -12.30
CA LYS A 83 -13.47 5.04 -11.50
C LYS A 83 -13.86 6.26 -12.32
N MET A 84 -13.53 6.25 -13.61
CA MET A 84 -13.84 7.32 -14.56
C MET A 84 -14.12 6.75 -15.94
N GLY A 85 -15.17 7.25 -16.60
CA GLY A 85 -15.58 6.80 -17.92
C GLY A 85 -16.15 5.38 -17.94
N SER A 86 -16.10 4.75 -19.11
CA SER A 86 -16.47 3.35 -19.33
C SER A 86 -15.26 2.56 -19.82
N PHE A 87 -15.32 1.23 -19.71
CA PHE A 87 -14.38 0.39 -20.45
C PHE A 87 -14.62 0.61 -21.95
N ASN A 88 -13.57 0.83 -22.71
CA ASN A 88 -13.65 0.98 -24.17
C ASN A 88 -12.55 0.21 -24.90
N GLU A 89 -11.61 -0.38 -24.16
CA GLU A 89 -10.47 -1.10 -24.70
C GLU A 89 -10.37 -2.52 -24.12
N SER A 90 -10.07 -3.51 -24.97
CA SER A 90 -9.97 -4.92 -24.56
C SER A 90 -8.91 -5.19 -23.49
N HIS A 91 -7.83 -4.39 -23.48
CA HIS A 91 -6.77 -4.54 -22.48
C HIS A 91 -7.23 -4.05 -21.10
N GLU A 92 -8.07 -3.01 -21.02
CA GLU A 92 -8.67 -2.56 -19.75
C GLU A 92 -9.60 -3.64 -19.18
N VAL A 93 -10.38 -4.30 -20.04
CA VAL A 93 -11.28 -5.40 -19.67
C VAL A 93 -10.48 -6.60 -19.17
N THR A 94 -9.35 -6.90 -19.81
CA THR A 94 -8.44 -7.97 -19.37
C THR A 94 -7.88 -7.66 -17.99
N ASN A 95 -7.48 -6.41 -17.73
CA ASN A 95 -7.02 -5.97 -16.40
C ASN A 95 -8.14 -6.05 -15.36
N ALA A 96 -9.36 -5.66 -15.70
CA ALA A 96 -10.52 -5.80 -14.84
C ALA A 96 -10.84 -7.28 -14.53
N ASN A 97 -10.73 -8.19 -15.51
CA ASN A 97 -10.86 -9.63 -15.28
C ASN A 97 -9.77 -10.15 -14.34
N ASN A 98 -8.53 -9.65 -14.44
CA ASN A 98 -7.48 -9.98 -13.49
C ASN A 98 -7.82 -9.49 -12.08
N HIS A 99 -8.47 -8.34 -11.94
CA HIS A 99 -8.99 -7.85 -10.66
C HIS A 99 -10.04 -8.81 -10.08
N LEU A 100 -10.97 -9.33 -10.90
CA LEU A 100 -11.92 -10.36 -10.47
C LEU A 100 -11.19 -11.61 -9.92
N VAL A 101 -10.30 -12.20 -10.71
CA VAL A 101 -9.56 -13.41 -10.32
C VAL A 101 -8.83 -13.21 -8.99
N LYS A 102 -8.06 -12.12 -8.88
CA LYS A 102 -7.32 -11.80 -7.65
C LYS A 102 -8.23 -11.61 -6.43
N THR A 103 -9.41 -11.03 -6.62
CA THR A 103 -10.38 -10.85 -5.53
C THR A 103 -10.86 -12.19 -5.00
N TYR A 104 -11.25 -13.10 -5.90
CA TYR A 104 -11.64 -14.46 -5.52
C TYR A 104 -10.50 -15.25 -4.88
N ASP A 105 -9.27 -15.13 -5.38
CA ASP A 105 -8.10 -15.78 -4.77
C ASP A 105 -7.85 -15.28 -3.35
N CYS A 106 -8.02 -13.97 -3.11
CA CYS A 106 -7.88 -13.39 -1.76
C CYS A 106 -8.98 -13.92 -0.83
N ILE A 107 -10.23 -13.93 -1.29
CA ILE A 107 -11.36 -14.43 -0.51
C ILE A 107 -11.16 -15.92 -0.19
N ALA A 108 -10.78 -16.74 -1.16
CA ALA A 108 -10.56 -18.18 -0.96
C ALA A 108 -9.46 -18.45 0.08
N LYS A 109 -8.35 -17.70 0.00
CA LYS A 109 -7.27 -17.79 0.99
C LYS A 109 -7.77 -17.37 2.38
N LEU A 110 -8.47 -16.25 2.50
CA LEU A 110 -8.96 -15.73 3.78
C LEU A 110 -10.02 -16.63 4.42
N ILE A 111 -10.94 -17.19 3.64
CA ILE A 111 -11.96 -18.14 4.13
C ILE A 111 -11.30 -19.40 4.72
N SER A 112 -10.15 -19.79 4.18
CA SER A 112 -9.41 -20.96 4.63
C SER A 112 -8.63 -20.71 5.93
N LEU A 113 -8.44 -19.44 6.32
CA LEU A 113 -7.76 -19.07 7.55
C LEU A 113 -8.72 -19.07 8.74
N THR A 114 -8.16 -19.31 9.91
CA THR A 114 -8.78 -19.11 11.21
C THR A 114 -8.73 -17.64 11.62
N SER A 115 -9.58 -17.24 12.57
CA SER A 115 -9.59 -15.87 13.12
C SER A 115 -8.23 -15.48 13.73
N GLU A 116 -7.57 -16.41 14.42
CA GLU A 116 -6.23 -16.20 15.01
C GLU A 116 -5.17 -15.91 13.94
N GLU A 117 -5.20 -16.64 12.82
CA GLU A 117 -4.27 -16.41 11.71
C GLU A 117 -4.50 -15.05 11.05
N ILE A 118 -5.76 -14.63 10.90
CA ILE A 118 -6.12 -13.32 10.38
C ILE A 118 -5.57 -12.21 11.30
N ASP A 119 -5.72 -12.35 12.62
CA ASP A 119 -5.20 -11.36 13.57
C ASP A 119 -3.67 -11.33 13.60
N ASN A 120 -3.02 -12.48 13.45
CA ASN A 120 -1.57 -12.54 13.28
C ASN A 120 -1.11 -11.82 12.00
N LEU A 121 -1.85 -11.94 10.88
CA LEU A 121 -1.56 -11.21 9.64
C LEU A 121 -1.72 -9.70 9.82
N LYS A 122 -2.79 -9.25 10.50
CA LYS A 122 -2.98 -7.83 10.83
C LYS A 122 -1.80 -7.28 11.63
N ASN A 123 -1.37 -8.02 12.65
CA ASN A 123 -0.27 -7.63 13.51
C ASN A 123 1.07 -7.58 12.76
N ARG A 124 1.36 -8.58 11.91
CA ARG A 124 2.56 -8.58 11.05
C ARG A 124 2.60 -7.35 10.13
N ASN A 125 1.49 -7.04 9.46
CA ASN A 125 1.40 -5.88 8.58
C ASN A 125 1.57 -4.57 9.34
N LYS A 126 0.96 -4.44 10.53
CA LYS A 126 1.15 -3.27 11.41
C LYS A 126 2.62 -3.09 11.80
N THR A 127 3.28 -4.16 12.23
CA THR A 127 4.70 -4.13 12.61
C THR A 127 5.60 -3.76 11.43
N GLN A 128 5.37 -4.32 10.24
CA GLN A 128 6.13 -3.94 9.04
C GLN A 128 5.97 -2.45 8.68
N VAL A 129 4.76 -1.90 8.78
CA VAL A 129 4.53 -0.46 8.53
C VAL A 129 5.29 0.40 9.54
N VAL A 130 5.33 0.02 10.81
CA VAL A 130 6.09 0.72 11.85
C VAL A 130 7.61 0.62 11.61
N ILE A 131 8.13 -0.55 11.22
CA ILE A 131 9.56 -0.70 10.93
C ILE A 131 9.94 0.17 9.72
N ASN A 132 9.14 0.15 8.65
CA ASN A 132 9.41 0.94 7.46
C ASN A 132 9.32 2.46 7.71
N SER A 133 8.43 2.93 8.57
CA SER A 133 8.33 4.37 8.90
C SER A 133 9.51 4.88 9.70
N THR A 134 10.20 4.01 10.45
CA THR A 134 11.41 4.37 11.22
C THR A 134 12.71 4.30 10.41
N LYS A 135 12.65 3.79 9.17
CA LYS A 135 13.82 3.66 8.29
C LYS A 135 14.22 5.03 7.77
N LYS A 136 15.47 5.41 7.98
CA LYS A 136 16.05 6.63 7.42
C LYS A 136 16.24 6.39 5.92
N ASN A 137 15.85 7.36 5.11
CA ASN A 137 15.97 7.35 3.66
C ASN A 137 17.27 8.06 3.24
N LYS A 138 18.10 7.38 2.44
CA LYS A 138 19.35 7.93 1.91
C LYS A 138 19.13 9.24 1.16
N ILE A 139 18.15 9.28 0.25
CA ILE A 139 17.87 10.43 -0.60
C ILE A 139 17.51 11.64 0.26
N THR A 140 16.64 11.45 1.26
CA THR A 140 16.28 12.52 2.21
C THR A 140 17.51 13.02 2.98
N ALA A 141 18.36 12.12 3.49
CA ALA A 141 19.59 12.51 4.17
C ALA A 141 20.55 13.29 3.26
N THR A 142 20.72 12.86 2.01
CA THR A 142 21.53 13.53 0.98
C THR A 142 20.98 14.93 0.67
N LEU A 143 19.67 15.07 0.53
CA LEU A 143 19.02 16.35 0.23
C LEU A 143 19.16 17.34 1.39
N LEU A 144 18.98 16.85 2.63
CA LEU A 144 19.22 17.64 3.84
C LEU A 144 20.67 18.09 3.94
N ALA A 145 21.63 17.24 3.55
CA ALA A 145 23.04 17.60 3.57
C ALA A 145 23.38 18.68 2.55
N LEU A 146 22.74 18.68 1.38
CA LEU A 146 22.97 19.68 0.33
C LEU A 146 22.39 21.05 0.69
N PHE A 147 21.12 21.12 1.10
CA PHE A 147 20.42 22.41 1.31
C PHE A 147 20.55 22.94 2.74
N PHE A 148 20.59 22.05 3.73
CA PHE A 148 20.59 22.39 5.16
C PHE A 148 21.84 21.88 5.88
N GLY A 149 22.88 21.53 5.11
CA GLY A 149 24.11 20.95 5.61
C GLY A 149 24.84 21.85 6.60
N GLY A 150 24.90 23.16 6.34
CA GLY A 150 25.51 24.14 7.23
C GLY A 150 24.85 24.23 8.62
N PHE A 151 23.57 23.85 8.74
CA PHE A 151 22.85 23.77 10.02
C PHE A 151 22.90 22.38 10.66
N GLY A 152 23.40 21.36 9.95
CA GLY A 152 23.54 20.00 10.45
C GLY A 152 22.24 19.18 10.48
N PHE A 153 21.19 19.56 9.76
CA PHE A 153 19.90 18.85 9.77
C PHE A 153 19.99 17.39 9.30
N HIS A 154 20.89 17.08 8.36
CA HIS A 154 21.15 15.70 7.97
C HIS A 154 21.73 14.86 9.11
N LYS A 155 22.48 15.43 10.05
CA LYS A 155 22.98 14.71 11.23
C LYS A 155 21.86 14.38 12.20
N PHE A 156 20.95 15.31 12.46
CA PHE A 156 19.77 15.05 13.26
C PHE A 156 18.90 13.96 12.64
N TYR A 157 18.68 14.02 11.32
CA TYR A 157 17.93 13.00 10.58
C TYR A 157 18.56 11.60 10.70
N LEU A 158 19.89 11.51 10.68
CA LEU A 158 20.62 10.25 10.82
C LEU A 158 20.74 9.76 12.28
N GLY A 159 20.13 10.45 13.25
CA GLY A 159 20.22 10.11 14.68
C GLY A 159 21.53 10.51 15.36
N LEU A 160 22.37 11.29 14.67
CA LEU A 160 23.66 11.80 15.16
C LEU A 160 23.49 13.16 15.85
N THR A 161 22.59 13.23 16.84
CA THR A 161 22.15 14.48 17.49
C THR A 161 23.31 15.30 18.05
N LYS A 162 24.32 14.66 18.66
CA LYS A 162 25.50 15.35 19.19
C LYS A 162 26.25 16.13 18.10
N LEU A 163 26.44 15.51 16.93
CA LEU A 163 27.09 16.17 15.79
C LEU A 163 26.21 17.26 15.18
N GLY A 164 24.89 17.04 15.13
CA GLY A 164 23.94 18.07 14.69
C GLY A 164 24.00 19.33 15.56
N VAL A 165 24.07 19.18 16.88
CA VAL A 165 24.20 20.32 17.82
C VAL A 165 25.50 21.07 17.59
N ILE A 166 26.62 20.36 17.37
CA ILE A 166 27.91 20.99 17.04
C ILE A 166 27.79 21.81 15.75
N TYR A 167 27.18 21.25 14.71
CA TYR A 167 26.99 21.97 13.44
C TYR A 167 26.15 23.23 13.64
N LEU A 168 25.08 23.14 14.44
CA LEU A 168 24.20 24.27 14.72
C LEU A 168 24.91 25.39 15.49
N LEU A 169 25.77 25.06 16.46
CA LEU A 169 26.53 26.04 17.24
C LEU A 169 27.61 26.75 16.41
N PHE A 170 28.21 26.06 15.44
CA PHE A 170 29.25 26.60 14.56
C PHE A 170 28.74 27.09 13.21
N CYS A 171 27.41 27.10 12.95
CA CYS A 171 26.86 27.40 11.63
C CYS A 171 27.25 28.79 11.10
N TRP A 172 27.42 29.76 12.00
CA TRP A 172 27.85 31.14 11.71
C TRP A 172 29.31 31.25 11.21
N THR A 173 30.13 30.21 11.40
CA THR A 173 31.51 30.19 10.90
C THR A 173 31.62 29.77 9.44
N PHE A 174 30.52 29.32 8.82
CA PHE A 174 30.46 28.70 7.48
C PHE A 174 31.30 27.42 7.31
N ILE A 175 32.17 27.07 8.25
CA ILE A 175 32.96 25.82 8.25
C ILE A 175 32.05 24.58 8.15
N PRO A 176 30.94 24.47 8.92
CA PRO A 176 30.04 23.31 8.80
C PRO A 176 29.42 23.15 7.42
N ALA A 177 29.23 24.23 6.66
CA ALA A 177 28.67 24.16 5.30
C ALA A 177 29.64 23.47 4.33
N ILE A 178 30.94 23.77 4.43
CA ILE A 178 31.98 23.12 3.60
C ILE A 178 32.07 21.63 3.95
N ILE A 179 32.08 21.29 5.24
CA ILE A 179 32.13 19.89 5.69
C ILE A 179 30.89 19.13 5.20
N ALA A 180 29.69 19.72 5.33
CA ALA A 180 28.45 19.10 4.89
C ALA A 180 28.40 18.87 3.37
N PHE A 181 29.06 19.70 2.56
CA PHE A 181 29.18 19.49 1.12
C PHE A 181 29.95 18.20 0.79
N PHE A 182 31.06 17.92 1.48
CA PHE A 182 31.76 16.64 1.32
C PHE A 182 30.92 15.46 1.82
N GLU A 183 30.19 15.63 2.92
CA GLU A 183 29.28 14.60 3.42
C GLU A 183 28.12 14.32 2.45
N PHE A 184 27.61 15.34 1.78
CA PHE A 184 26.67 15.21 0.68
C PHE A 184 27.23 14.31 -0.43
N LEU A 185 28.46 14.54 -0.89
CA LEU A 185 29.09 13.70 -1.91
C LEU A 185 29.22 12.25 -1.43
N ILE A 186 29.66 12.04 -0.18
CA ILE A 186 29.76 10.70 0.41
C ILE A 186 28.39 10.01 0.44
N LEU A 187 27.34 10.70 0.87
CA LEU A 187 25.98 10.14 0.93
C LEU A 187 25.39 9.90 -0.47
N ALA A 188 25.67 10.77 -1.43
CA ALA A 188 25.23 10.63 -2.82
C ALA A 188 25.83 9.37 -3.47
N PHE A 189 27.14 9.15 -3.31
CA PHE A 189 27.86 8.01 -3.88
C PHE A 189 27.80 6.74 -3.01
N MET A 190 27.24 6.78 -1.81
CA MET A 190 27.05 5.60 -0.96
C MET A 190 25.98 4.67 -1.54
N SER A 191 26.26 3.36 -1.60
CA SER A 191 25.25 2.35 -1.95
C SER A 191 24.15 2.29 -0.90
N GLU A 192 22.94 1.92 -1.32
CA GLU A 192 21.80 1.83 -0.40
C GLU A 192 22.01 0.76 0.69
N SER A 193 22.69 -0.35 0.35
CA SER A 193 23.09 -1.38 1.31
C SER A 193 24.02 -0.83 2.40
N LYS A 194 25.05 -0.08 2.01
CA LYS A 194 26.02 0.51 2.94
C LYS A 194 25.37 1.58 3.83
N PHE A 195 24.42 2.34 3.28
CA PHE A 195 23.64 3.31 4.06
C PHE A 195 22.78 2.62 5.12
N ASN A 196 22.06 1.56 4.73
CA ASN A 196 21.18 0.82 5.64
C ASN A 196 21.97 0.15 6.77
N MET A 197 23.12 -0.45 6.45
CA MET A 197 24.01 -1.04 7.47
C MET A 197 24.51 0.02 8.47
N LYS A 198 24.83 1.23 7.99
CA LYS A 198 25.40 2.29 8.83
C LYS A 198 24.36 3.04 9.68
N TYR A 199 23.16 3.28 9.16
CA TYR A 199 22.19 4.19 9.80
C TYR A 199 20.86 3.52 10.18
N ASN A 200 20.56 2.34 9.63
CA ASN A 200 19.35 1.58 9.91
C ASN A 200 19.59 0.26 10.65
N ASN A 201 20.86 -0.12 10.93
CA ASN A 201 21.24 -1.37 11.59
C ASN A 201 20.64 -2.62 10.92
N MET A 202 20.68 -2.65 9.58
CA MET A 202 20.14 -3.72 8.73
C MET A 202 21.23 -4.34 7.86
#